data_AF-A0A1Y1MML1-F1
#
_entry.id   AF-A0A1Y1MML1-F1
#
_cell.length_a   1.000
_cell.length_b   1.000
_cell.length_c   1.000
_cell.angle_alpha   90.00
_cell.angle_beta   90.00
_cell.angle_gamma   90.00
#
_symmetry.space_group_name_H-M   'P 1'
#
loop_
_entity.id
_entity.type
_entity.pdbx_description
1 polymer ?
#
loop_
_entity_poly.entity_id
_entity_poly.type
_entity_poly.pdbx_seq_one_letter_code
_entity_poly.pdbx_strand_id
1 'polypeptide(L)'
;GILNSRPLCSLSSDPNDLTALTPAHFIIGRQITAIPEKNFTTLPENRLKRYERLQSIVQHYWTRWNKKYVTELQIRTKWKQQSSQLLRIGTVVLVKNENTYQINWQLGRIAALHPGKDGIVRVVDIQTRDGLIRQAVNKVWVLPIDGQ
;
A
#
# COMPACT_ATOMS: atom_id res chain seq x y z
N GLY A 1 -13.63 -2.20 -6.47
CA GLY A 1 -14.33 -1.64 -5.31
C GLY A 1 -13.29 -1.22 -4.28
N ILE A 2 -13.38 0.02 -3.79
CA ILE A 2 -12.39 0.68 -2.92
C ILE A 2 -12.02 -0.17 -1.70
N LEU A 3 -13.02 -0.69 -1.00
CA LEU A 3 -12.83 -1.49 0.21
C LEU A 3 -12.19 -2.86 -0.10
N ASN A 4 -12.60 -3.47 -1.21
CA ASN A 4 -12.29 -4.87 -1.53
C ASN A 4 -10.98 -5.02 -2.31
N SER A 5 -10.39 -3.92 -2.80
CA SER A 5 -9.06 -3.94 -3.39
C SER A 5 -7.94 -3.86 -2.37
N ARG A 6 -8.23 -3.66 -1.07
CA ARG A 6 -7.20 -3.55 -0.03
C ARG A 6 -6.34 -4.83 0.04
N PRO A 7 -5.00 -4.70 0.11
CA PRO A 7 -4.13 -5.85 0.32
C PRO A 7 -4.40 -6.46 1.71
N LEU A 8 -4.21 -7.76 1.86
CA LEU A 8 -4.32 -8.47 3.14
C LEU A 8 -3.00 -9.16 3.48
N CYS A 9 -2.46 -9.91 2.52
CA CYS A 9 -1.20 -10.64 2.63
C CYS A 9 -0.58 -10.82 1.25
N SER A 10 0.66 -11.29 1.19
CA SER A 10 1.24 -11.80 -0.06
C SER A 10 0.40 -12.98 -0.58
N LEU A 11 0.12 -12.99 -1.89
CA LEU A 11 -0.61 -14.09 -2.54
C LEU A 11 0.32 -15.26 -2.89
N SER A 12 1.59 -14.96 -3.16
CA SER A 12 2.59 -15.91 -3.66
C SER A 12 3.90 -15.78 -2.90
N SER A 13 4.57 -16.93 -2.73
CA SER A 13 5.93 -17.01 -2.18
C SER A 13 6.99 -16.59 -3.22
N ASP A 14 6.64 -16.57 -4.52
CA ASP A 14 7.57 -16.20 -5.61
C ASP A 14 8.15 -14.79 -5.37
N PRO A 15 9.48 -14.61 -5.28
CA PRO A 15 10.14 -13.31 -5.13
C PRO A 15 9.78 -12.27 -6.19
N ASN A 16 9.38 -12.69 -7.39
CA ASN A 16 9.02 -11.80 -8.48
C ASN A 16 7.53 -11.43 -8.48
N ASP A 17 6.70 -12.15 -7.72
CA ASP A 17 5.28 -11.86 -7.62
C ASP A 17 5.00 -10.87 -6.48
N LEU A 18 4.49 -9.71 -6.88
CA LEU A 18 4.10 -8.61 -5.98
C LEU A 18 2.59 -8.52 -5.81
N THR A 19 1.84 -9.56 -6.17
CA THR A 19 0.40 -9.60 -5.95
C THR A 19 0.08 -9.86 -4.48
N ALA A 20 -0.91 -9.11 -3.97
CA ALA A 20 -1.47 -9.34 -2.65
C ALA A 20 -2.83 -10.03 -2.77
N LEU A 21 -3.11 -10.91 -1.83
CA LEU A 21 -4.47 -11.36 -1.56
C LEU A 21 -5.29 -10.15 -1.12
N THR A 22 -6.50 -10.03 -1.66
CA THR A 22 -7.44 -8.95 -1.36
C THR A 22 -8.82 -9.54 -1.09
N PRO A 23 -9.71 -8.86 -0.35
CA PRO A 23 -11.06 -9.34 -0.13
C PRO A 23 -11.82 -9.65 -1.43
N ALA A 24 -11.52 -8.94 -2.51
CA ALA A 24 -12.11 -9.21 -3.82
C ALA A 24 -11.81 -10.62 -4.36
N HIS A 25 -10.66 -11.21 -4.02
CA HIS A 25 -10.34 -12.58 -4.41
C HIS A 25 -11.35 -13.58 -3.82
N PHE A 26 -11.84 -13.35 -2.60
CA PHE A 26 -12.86 -14.20 -1.99
C PHE A 26 -14.26 -13.95 -2.53
N ILE A 27 -14.60 -12.69 -2.80
CA ILE A 27 -15.96 -12.30 -3.21
C ILE A 27 -16.20 -12.57 -4.71
N ILE A 28 -15.19 -12.34 -5.54
CA ILE A 28 -15.30 -12.33 -7.02
C ILE A 28 -14.39 -13.40 -7.65
N GLY A 29 -13.45 -13.97 -6.90
CA GLY A 29 -12.46 -14.94 -7.42
C GLY A 29 -11.23 -14.30 -8.05
N ARG A 30 -11.13 -12.96 -8.10
CA ARG A 30 -10.02 -12.23 -8.73
C ARG A 30 -9.82 -10.83 -8.16
N GLN A 31 -8.64 -10.27 -8.39
CA GLN A 31 -8.36 -8.86 -8.11
C GLN A 31 -9.28 -7.91 -8.91
N ILE A 32 -9.68 -6.81 -8.27
CA ILE A 32 -10.39 -5.73 -8.96
C ILE A 32 -9.37 -4.76 -9.53
N THR A 33 -9.15 -4.86 -10.84
CA THR A 33 -8.35 -3.90 -11.61
C THR A 33 -9.25 -2.78 -12.14
N ALA A 34 -8.82 -1.53 -11.97
CA ALA A 34 -9.47 -0.37 -12.57
C ALA A 34 -8.48 0.36 -13.49
N ILE A 35 -8.98 0.94 -14.57
CA ILE A 35 -8.18 1.79 -15.45
C ILE A 35 -7.83 3.07 -14.67
N PRO A 36 -6.59 3.59 -14.78
CA PRO A 36 -6.22 4.90 -14.26
C PRO A 36 -7.23 6.00 -14.65
N GLU A 37 -7.86 6.61 -13.65
CA GLU A 37 -8.79 7.73 -13.86
C GLU A 37 -8.10 9.09 -13.68
N LYS A 38 -8.63 10.12 -14.35
CA LYS A 38 -8.18 11.50 -14.15
C LYS A 38 -8.51 11.96 -12.74
N ASN A 39 -7.62 12.74 -12.13
CA ASN A 39 -7.87 13.33 -10.82
C ASN A 39 -8.82 14.54 -10.92
N PHE A 40 -9.89 14.52 -10.14
CA PHE A 40 -10.87 15.61 -10.04
C PHE A 40 -10.93 16.25 -8.65
N THR A 41 -10.11 15.81 -7.70
CA THR A 41 -10.15 16.30 -6.30
C THR A 41 -9.66 17.74 -6.12
N THR A 42 -8.85 18.27 -7.05
CA THR A 42 -8.31 19.65 -7.01
C THR A 42 -9.11 20.64 -7.85
N LEU A 43 -10.07 20.17 -8.65
CA LEU A 43 -10.90 21.01 -9.51
C LEU A 43 -12.14 21.48 -8.72
N PRO A 44 -12.54 22.76 -8.85
CA PRO A 44 -13.73 23.23 -8.15
C PRO A 44 -14.98 22.60 -8.77
N GLU A 45 -15.96 22.27 -7.93
CA GLU A 45 -17.15 21.50 -8.32
C GLU A 45 -17.95 22.14 -9.46
N ASN A 46 -17.95 23.48 -9.55
CA ASN A 46 -18.64 24.23 -10.59
C ASN A 46 -18.08 24.01 -12.01
N ARG A 47 -16.88 23.45 -12.14
CA ARG A 47 -16.24 23.11 -13.43
C ARG A 47 -16.37 21.64 -13.81
N LEU A 48 -16.98 20.81 -12.96
CA LEU A 48 -17.09 19.37 -13.17
C LEU A 48 -18.43 18.99 -13.80
N LYS A 49 -18.39 18.17 -14.85
CA LYS A 49 -19.58 17.48 -15.36
C LYS A 49 -20.08 16.47 -14.34
N ARG A 50 -21.35 16.05 -14.45
CA ARG A 50 -21.98 15.09 -13.51
C ARG A 50 -21.11 13.85 -13.24
N TYR A 51 -20.55 13.24 -14.30
CA TYR A 51 -19.67 12.08 -14.19
C TYR A 51 -18.38 12.41 -13.42
N GLU A 52 -17.74 13.53 -13.72
CA GLU A 52 -16.49 13.96 -13.08
C GLU A 52 -16.71 14.31 -11.60
N ARG A 53 -17.89 14.84 -11.26
CA ARG A 53 -18.30 15.07 -9.87
C ARG A 53 -18.46 13.77 -9.10
N LEU A 54 -19.11 12.75 -9.68
CA LEU A 54 -19.20 11.42 -9.07
C LEU A 54 -17.81 10.81 -8.86
N GLN A 55 -16.92 10.96 -9.84
CA GLN A 55 -15.55 10.48 -9.73
C GLN A 55 -14.75 11.22 -8.64
N SER A 56 -14.92 12.53 -8.51
CA SER A 56 -14.32 13.32 -7.43
C SER A 56 -14.75 12.81 -6.05
N ILE A 57 -16.04 12.49 -5.86
CA ILE A 57 -16.57 11.91 -4.61
C ILE A 57 -15.93 10.54 -4.33
N VAL A 58 -15.84 9.68 -5.34
CA VAL A 58 -15.19 8.36 -5.24
C VAL A 58 -13.71 8.50 -4.86
N GLN A 59 -12.98 9.42 -5.48
CA GLN A 59 -11.57 9.70 -5.18
C GLN A 59 -11.36 10.27 -3.78
N HIS A 60 -12.27 11.14 -3.33
CA HIS A 60 -12.26 11.65 -1.96
C HIS A 60 -12.46 10.53 -0.95
N TYR A 61 -13.43 9.65 -1.20
CA TYR A 61 -13.66 8.47 -0.37
C TYR A 61 -12.44 7.54 -0.36
N TRP A 62 -11.86 7.26 -1.52
CA TRP A 62 -10.62 6.46 -1.64
C TRP A 62 -9.50 7.03 -0.77
N THR A 63 -9.23 8.33 -0.90
CA THR A 63 -8.16 9.01 -0.16
C THR A 63 -8.36 8.87 1.35
N ARG A 64 -9.58 9.08 1.83
CA ARG A 64 -9.93 8.96 3.26
C ARG A 64 -9.84 7.51 3.74
N TRP A 65 -10.36 6.56 2.97
CA TRP A 65 -10.34 5.14 3.30
C TRP A 65 -8.93 4.58 3.35
N ASN A 66 -8.13 4.85 2.31
CA ASN A 66 -6.73 4.44 2.22
C ASN A 66 -5.94 4.96 3.42
N LYS A 67 -6.07 6.25 3.75
CA LYS A 67 -5.40 6.84 4.92
C LYS A 67 -5.76 6.11 6.21
N LYS A 68 -7.03 5.73 6.42
CA LYS A 68 -7.46 4.97 7.60
C LYS A 68 -6.80 3.58 7.62
N TYR A 69 -6.95 2.82 6.54
CA TYR A 69 -6.40 1.48 6.43
C TYR A 69 -4.88 1.44 6.66
N VAL A 70 -4.14 2.36 6.02
CA VAL A 70 -2.70 2.52 6.23
C VAL A 70 -2.34 2.85 7.69
N THR A 71 -3.15 3.66 8.34
CA THR A 71 -2.96 3.98 9.77
C THR A 71 -3.21 2.74 10.64
N GLU A 72 -4.19 1.90 10.29
CA GLU A 72 -4.45 0.63 10.97
C GLU A 72 -3.30 -0.38 10.79
N LEU A 73 -2.67 -0.42 9.61
CA LEU A 73 -1.45 -1.21 9.39
C LEU A 73 -0.29 -0.74 10.27
N GLN A 74 -0.24 0.56 10.58
CA GLN A 74 0.78 1.14 11.44
C GLN A 74 0.41 1.02 12.92
N ILE A 75 0.31 -0.22 13.42
CA ILE A 75 0.12 -0.46 14.86
C ILE A 75 1.36 0.06 15.61
N ARG A 76 1.25 1.25 16.23
CA ARG A 76 2.28 1.82 17.09
C ARG A 76 2.26 1.11 18.44
N THR A 77 2.97 -0.01 18.55
CA THR A 77 3.24 -0.66 19.84
C THR A 77 4.23 0.18 20.63
N LYS A 78 3.72 1.14 21.41
CA LYS A 78 4.55 2.06 22.22
C LYS A 78 5.44 1.34 23.25
N TRP A 79 5.20 0.04 23.53
CA TRP A 79 5.91 -0.74 24.56
C TRP A 79 6.02 -2.25 24.30
N LYS A 80 5.70 -2.76 23.09
CA LYS A 80 5.92 -4.18 22.77
C LYS A 80 7.11 -4.30 21.84
N GLN A 81 8.02 -5.17 22.23
CA GLN A 81 9.29 -5.48 21.59
C GLN A 81 9.18 -5.49 20.05
N GLN A 82 10.14 -4.80 19.42
CA GLN A 82 10.69 -5.18 18.12
C GLN A 82 9.82 -4.93 16.87
N SER A 83 9.53 -3.65 16.55
CA SER A 83 9.18 -3.27 15.17
C SER A 83 10.26 -3.68 14.14
N SER A 84 11.50 -3.90 14.60
CA SER A 84 12.59 -4.45 13.81
C SER A 84 12.47 -5.95 13.49
N GLN A 85 11.65 -6.74 14.20
CA GLN A 85 11.44 -8.16 13.89
C GLN A 85 10.53 -8.39 12.68
N LEU A 86 9.65 -7.42 12.39
CA LEU A 86 8.70 -7.46 11.26
C LEU A 86 9.36 -7.05 9.93
N LEU A 87 10.51 -6.36 9.99
CA LEU A 87 11.23 -5.92 8.81
C LEU A 87 12.31 -6.95 8.48
N ARG A 88 11.98 -7.90 7.60
CA ARG A 88 12.92 -8.90 7.09
C ARG A 88 13.07 -8.74 5.59
N ILE A 89 14.23 -9.15 5.08
CA ILE A 89 14.41 -9.30 3.64
C ILE A 89 13.39 -10.34 3.16
N GLY A 90 12.71 -10.05 2.06
CA GLY A 90 11.63 -10.88 1.51
C GLY A 90 10.23 -10.53 1.98
N THR A 91 10.05 -9.68 3.01
CA THR A 91 8.72 -9.26 3.47
C THR A 91 8.05 -8.38 2.41
N VAL A 92 6.79 -8.69 2.08
CA VAL A 92 5.96 -7.85 1.20
C VAL A 92 5.36 -6.71 2.00
N VAL A 93 5.52 -5.50 1.48
CA VAL A 93 5.14 -4.26 2.11
C VAL A 93 4.35 -3.39 1.15
N LEU A 94 3.43 -2.61 1.71
CA LEU A 94 2.81 -1.51 1.02
C LEU A 94 3.74 -0.29 1.07
N VAL A 95 3.99 0.31 -0.09
CA VAL A 95 4.82 1.49 -0.24
C VAL A 95 3.94 2.72 -0.37
N LYS A 96 4.26 3.79 0.38
CA LYS A 96 3.61 5.08 0.18
C LYS A 96 3.93 5.64 -1.19
N ASN A 97 2.91 5.74 -2.03
CA ASN A 97 2.98 6.57 -3.22
C ASN A 97 2.28 7.91 -2.94
N GLU A 98 3.04 9.00 -2.97
CA GLU A 98 2.52 10.34 -2.68
C GLU A 98 1.74 10.94 -3.86
N ASN A 99 1.84 10.36 -5.06
CA ASN A 99 1.29 10.92 -6.30
C ASN A 99 0.16 10.10 -6.93
N THR A 100 -0.35 9.06 -6.28
CA THR A 100 -1.41 8.22 -6.87
C THR A 100 -2.79 8.55 -6.29
N TYR A 101 -3.58 9.27 -7.08
CA TYR A 101 -5.04 9.43 -6.89
C TYR A 101 -5.83 8.18 -7.29
N GLN A 102 -5.12 7.10 -7.61
CA GLN A 102 -5.65 5.86 -8.14
C GLN A 102 -5.88 4.85 -7.02
N ILE A 103 -6.81 3.93 -7.26
CA ILE A 103 -7.01 2.72 -6.46
C ILE A 103 -5.87 1.73 -6.73
N ASN A 104 -4.62 2.18 -6.54
CA ASN A 104 -3.43 1.38 -6.76
C ASN A 104 -2.65 1.26 -5.46
N TRP A 105 -2.57 0.04 -4.95
CA TRP A 105 -1.75 -0.30 -3.81
C TRP A 105 -0.36 -0.64 -4.36
N GLN A 106 0.58 0.29 -4.26
CA GLN A 106 1.95 0.01 -4.67
C GLN A 106 2.58 -0.97 -3.67
N LEU A 107 2.69 -2.22 -4.08
CA LEU A 107 3.32 -3.27 -3.32
C LEU A 107 4.80 -3.38 -3.71
N GLY A 108 5.62 -3.79 -2.76
CA GLY A 108 7.02 -4.08 -2.98
C GLY A 108 7.52 -5.10 -1.97
N ARG A 109 8.67 -5.69 -2.25
CA ARG A 109 9.32 -6.66 -1.37
C ARG A 109 10.62 -6.08 -0.85
N ILE A 110 10.87 -6.19 0.46
CA ILE A 110 12.12 -5.69 1.04
C ILE A 110 13.30 -6.49 0.46
N ALA A 111 14.20 -5.79 -0.23
CA ALA A 111 15.41 -6.35 -0.82
C ALA A 111 16.63 -6.18 0.09
N ALA A 112 16.73 -5.05 0.81
CA ALA A 112 17.81 -4.80 1.76
C ALA A 112 17.35 -3.95 2.95
N LEU A 113 17.98 -4.16 4.11
CA LEU A 113 17.77 -3.40 5.33
C LEU A 113 19.02 -2.56 5.63
N HIS A 114 18.83 -1.29 5.98
CA HIS A 114 19.92 -0.38 6.34
C HIS A 114 19.82 0.01 7.83
N PRO A 115 20.45 -0.77 8.74
CA PRO A 115 20.50 -0.43 10.15
C PRO A 115 21.45 0.74 10.43
N GLY A 116 21.07 1.61 11.37
CA GLY A 116 21.95 2.64 11.91
C GLY A 116 23.03 2.07 12.83
N LYS A 117 23.89 2.95 13.36
CA LYS A 117 24.93 2.58 14.35
C LYS A 117 24.36 1.95 15.62
N ASP A 118 23.10 2.22 15.93
CA ASP A 118 22.32 1.69 17.05
C ASP A 118 21.60 0.37 16.71
N GLY A 119 21.82 -0.21 15.53
CA GLY A 119 21.18 -1.45 15.08
C GLY A 119 19.71 -1.28 14.64
N ILE A 120 19.17 -0.05 14.67
CA ILE A 120 17.78 0.21 14.30
C ILE A 120 17.68 0.50 12.81
N VAL A 121 16.88 -0.31 12.10
CA VAL A 121 16.57 -0.11 10.67
C VAL A 121 15.65 1.08 10.51
N ARG A 122 16.11 2.10 9.78
CA ARG A 122 15.33 3.31 9.45
C ARG A 122 15.04 3.45 7.97
N VAL A 123 15.82 2.77 7.14
CA VAL A 123 15.75 2.83 5.68
C VAL A 123 15.81 1.40 5.14
N VAL A 124 15.02 1.14 4.10
CA VAL A 124 14.96 -0.15 3.42
C VAL A 124 14.98 0.06 1.91
N ASP A 125 15.62 -0.87 1.19
CA ASP A 125 15.49 -0.97 -0.26
C ASP A 125 14.38 -1.96 -0.57
N ILE A 126 13.49 -1.57 -1.49
CA ILE A 126 12.26 -2.29 -1.80
C ILE A 126 12.24 -2.54 -3.30
N GLN A 127 12.14 -3.81 -3.69
CA GLN A 127 11.90 -4.20 -5.06
C GLN A 127 10.40 -4.03 -5.36
N THR A 128 10.08 -3.11 -6.26
CA THR A 128 8.73 -2.93 -6.81
C THR A 128 8.67 -3.37 -8.26
N ARG A 129 7.47 -3.41 -8.85
CA ARG A 129 7.29 -3.70 -10.28
C ARG A 129 8.05 -2.70 -11.17
N ASP A 130 8.15 -1.45 -10.71
CA ASP A 130 8.76 -0.36 -11.46
C ASP A 130 10.28 -0.26 -11.22
N GLY A 131 10.83 -1.14 -10.37
CA GLY A 131 12.25 -1.21 -10.04
C GLY A 131 12.54 -1.11 -8.54
N LEU A 132 13.83 -0.98 -8.22
CA LEU A 132 14.31 -0.84 -6.85
C LEU A 132 14.15 0.60 -6.36
N ILE A 133 13.48 0.78 -5.22
CA ILE A 133 13.31 2.09 -4.59
C ILE A 133 13.84 2.06 -3.15
N ARG A 134 14.41 3.16 -2.69
CA ARG A 134 14.83 3.35 -1.31
C ARG A 134 13.80 4.16 -0.55
N GLN A 135 13.31 3.63 0.57
CA GLN A 135 12.29 4.30 1.38
C GLN A 135 12.62 4.27 2.88
N ALA A 136 12.20 5.32 3.56
CA ALA A 136 12.21 5.36 5.01
C ALA A 136 11.11 4.44 5.56
N VAL A 137 11.39 3.73 6.66
CA VAL A 137 10.47 2.76 7.27
C VAL A 137 9.11 3.38 7.63
N ASN A 138 9.06 4.68 7.93
CA ASN A 138 7.80 5.39 8.21
C ASN A 138 6.89 5.60 6.99
N LYS A 139 7.38 5.32 5.77
CA LYS A 139 6.64 5.36 4.50
C LYS A 139 6.36 3.95 3.96
N VAL A 140 6.54 2.93 4.78
CA VAL A 140 6.42 1.52 4.43
C VAL A 140 5.53 0.85 5.47
N TRP A 141 4.58 0.04 5.00
CA TRP A 141 3.66 -0.68 5.89
C TRP A 141 3.72 -2.17 5.61
N VAL A 142 4.07 -2.93 6.63
CA VAL A 142 4.07 -4.39 6.58
C VAL A 142 2.62 -4.88 6.55
N LEU A 143 2.33 -5.85 5.68
CA LEU A 143 1.01 -6.46 5.64
C LEU A 143 0.81 -7.32 6.90
N PRO A 144 -0.42 -7.38 7.45
CA PRO A 144 -0.66 -7.95 8.78
C PRO A 144 -0.50 -9.47 8.86
N ILE A 145 -0.47 -10.15 7.72
CA ILE A 145 -0.35 -11.60 7.64
C ILE A 145 0.82 -11.90 6.72
N ASP A 146 1.85 -12.52 7.28
CA ASP A 146 2.91 -13.17 6.49
C ASP A 146 2.28 -14.39 5.82
N GLY A 147 2.27 -14.44 4.49
CA GLY A 147 1.99 -15.68 3.77
C GLY A 147 3.06 -16.70 4.19
N GLN A 148 2.62 -17.79 4.81
CA GLN A 148 3.47 -18.88 5.28
C GLN A 148 4.36 -19.45 4.18
#